data_AF-A0A524PW67-F1
#
_entry.id   AF-A0A524PW67-F1
#
_cell.length_a   1.000
_cell.length_b   1.000
_cell.length_c   1.000
_cell.angle_alpha   90.00
_cell.angle_beta   90.00
_cell.angle_gamma   90.00
#
_symmetry.space_group_name_H-M   'P 1'
#
loop_
_entity.id
_entity.type
_entity.pdbx_description
1 polymer ?
#
loop_
_entity_poly.entity_id
_entity_poly.type
_entity_poly.pdbx_seq_one_letter_code
_entity_poly.pdbx_strand_id
1 'polypeptide(L)'
;MKDYLQETEESSEGMGGEDPVEEWKGKTQIYNFDELLKSNDIEIVATRLSEGALEMADFMKKDIIDRFLDFVYFKVQTGDVEIPSMAYPTKRMLDRILEKKVIELINTHLYPEIIFRLLKIFMRNVHDADTNLYIANLIYSEDIIKAIYDTFRLLKKDIFLVDRDRRTLNVKRMQQYSPRSDNKQSSPLDAVARLKYVLEFFLIKYSVDHLYKLEDLLLFGPEDEKLL
;
A
#
# COMPACT_ATOMS: atom_id res chain seq x y z
N MET A 1 -47.60 31.81 -18.05
CA MET A 1 -47.54 31.07 -19.31
C MET A 1 -47.18 32.05 -20.41
N LYS A 2 -45.94 32.03 -20.86
CA LYS A 2 -45.44 32.74 -22.05
C LYS A 2 -44.41 31.82 -22.71
N ASP A 3 -44.88 31.20 -23.78
CA ASP A 3 -44.25 31.03 -25.10
C ASP A 3 -42.81 30.50 -25.13
N TYR A 4 -42.75 29.18 -25.31
CA TYR A 4 -41.65 28.46 -25.93
C TYR A 4 -42.01 28.18 -27.41
N LEU A 5 -40.96 28.07 -28.23
CA LEU A 5 -40.89 27.51 -29.60
C LEU A 5 -40.97 28.51 -30.77
N GLN A 6 -39.81 28.78 -31.36
CA GLN A 6 -39.64 28.81 -32.81
C GLN A 6 -38.24 28.33 -33.19
N GLU A 7 -38.24 27.31 -34.05
CA GLU A 7 -37.10 26.66 -34.69
C GLU A 7 -36.39 27.60 -35.67
N THR A 8 -35.10 27.34 -35.94
CA THR A 8 -34.57 27.46 -37.31
C THR A 8 -33.30 26.64 -37.47
N GLU A 9 -33.27 25.93 -38.59
CA GLU A 9 -32.30 24.93 -39.05
C GLU A 9 -31.02 25.55 -39.66
N GLU A 10 -29.96 24.73 -39.65
CA GLU A 10 -28.89 24.52 -40.67
C GLU A 10 -28.23 25.70 -41.42
N SER A 11 -26.88 25.76 -41.39
CA SER A 11 -26.01 25.25 -42.49
C SER A 11 -24.56 25.82 -42.51
N SER A 12 -23.65 24.93 -42.93
CA SER A 12 -22.35 25.14 -43.64
C SER A 12 -21.04 25.45 -42.89
N GLU A 13 -20.27 24.37 -42.68
CA GLU A 13 -18.90 24.09 -43.16
C GLU A 13 -17.82 25.20 -43.27
N GLY A 14 -16.66 24.92 -42.67
CA GLY A 14 -15.38 25.60 -42.92
C GLY A 14 -14.23 25.01 -42.10
N MET A 15 -13.39 24.19 -42.74
CA MET A 15 -12.27 23.39 -42.22
C MET A 15 -11.15 24.16 -41.51
N GLY A 16 -10.41 23.47 -40.61
CA GLY A 16 -8.96 23.73 -40.44
C GLY A 16 -8.36 23.47 -39.05
N GLY A 17 -7.79 22.28 -38.85
CA GLY A 17 -6.44 22.07 -38.28
C GLY A 17 -6.07 22.49 -36.85
N GLU A 18 -5.82 21.46 -36.04
CA GLU A 18 -4.76 21.35 -35.02
C GLU A 18 -5.02 21.79 -33.56
N ASP A 19 -4.97 20.76 -32.72
CA ASP A 19 -4.77 20.62 -31.27
C ASP A 19 -5.76 21.28 -30.29
N PRO A 20 -6.67 20.50 -29.66
CA PRO A 20 -7.06 20.83 -28.32
C PRO A 20 -5.89 20.43 -27.40
N VAL A 21 -5.06 21.40 -27.06
CA VAL A 21 -4.33 21.38 -25.78
C VAL A 21 -5.42 21.35 -24.71
N GLU A 22 -5.89 20.16 -24.36
CA GLU A 22 -6.82 20.00 -23.25
C GLU A 22 -6.07 20.44 -22.00
N GLU A 23 -6.50 21.58 -21.49
CA GLU A 23 -6.13 22.11 -20.21
C GLU A 23 -6.87 21.25 -19.15
N TRP A 24 -6.27 20.12 -18.73
CA TRP A 24 -6.88 19.19 -17.77
C TRP A 24 -6.88 19.77 -16.34
N LYS A 25 -7.73 20.76 -16.08
CA LYS A 25 -8.00 21.28 -14.74
C LYS A 25 -9.05 20.41 -14.02
N GLY A 26 -8.61 19.71 -12.97
CA GLY A 26 -9.37 19.62 -11.72
C GLY A 26 -10.59 18.70 -11.67
N LYS A 27 -10.52 17.47 -12.20
CA LYS A 27 -11.45 16.41 -11.80
C LYS A 27 -10.70 15.34 -11.03
N THR A 28 -11.22 14.95 -9.87
CA THR A 28 -10.82 13.72 -9.16
C THR A 28 -10.86 12.56 -10.16
N GLN A 29 -9.72 12.21 -10.74
CA GLN A 29 -9.62 11.12 -11.69
C GLN A 29 -10.06 9.84 -10.97
N ILE A 30 -11.20 9.31 -11.39
CA ILE A 30 -11.60 7.94 -11.09
C ILE A 30 -10.68 7.09 -11.95
N TYR A 31 -9.55 6.64 -11.38
CA TYR A 31 -8.64 5.75 -12.06
C TYR A 31 -9.27 4.36 -12.17
N ASN A 32 -9.55 3.92 -13.40
CA ASN A 32 -9.97 2.56 -13.67
C ASN A 32 -8.73 1.65 -13.75
N PHE A 33 -8.27 1.17 -12.60
CA PHE A 33 -7.10 0.29 -12.53
C PHE A 33 -7.30 -1.04 -13.28
N ASP A 34 -8.54 -1.52 -13.42
CA ASP A 34 -8.84 -2.76 -14.14
C ASP A 34 -8.57 -2.61 -15.64
N GLU A 35 -9.00 -1.50 -16.24
CA GLU A 35 -8.67 -1.17 -17.64
C GLU A 35 -7.19 -0.85 -17.81
N LEU A 36 -6.61 -0.09 -16.88
CA LEU A 36 -5.21 0.35 -16.97
C LEU A 36 -4.23 -0.84 -16.95
N LEU A 37 -4.47 -1.83 -16.09
CA LEU A 37 -3.66 -3.04 -15.98
C LEU A 37 -3.90 -4.06 -17.11
N LYS A 38 -5.11 -4.08 -17.69
CA LYS A 38 -5.44 -4.97 -18.81
C LYS A 38 -4.94 -4.45 -20.15
N SER A 39 -4.96 -3.13 -20.37
CA SER A 39 -4.69 -2.51 -21.67
C SER A 39 -3.25 -2.04 -21.89
N ASN A 40 -2.47 -1.79 -20.84
CA ASN A 40 -1.13 -1.20 -20.97
C ASN A 40 0.00 -2.15 -20.56
N ASP A 41 1.18 -1.84 -21.08
CA ASP A 41 2.45 -2.44 -20.66
C ASP A 41 2.83 -1.99 -19.25
N ILE A 42 3.52 -2.89 -18.53
CA ILE A 42 3.81 -2.76 -17.10
C ILE A 42 4.63 -1.49 -16.80
N GLU A 43 5.56 -1.14 -17.68
CA GLU A 43 6.41 0.05 -17.54
C GLU A 43 5.62 1.36 -17.63
N ILE A 44 4.61 1.42 -18.52
CA ILE A 44 3.73 2.58 -18.68
C ILE A 44 2.84 2.73 -17.44
N VAL A 45 2.35 1.61 -16.90
CA VAL A 45 1.58 1.61 -15.66
C VAL A 45 2.41 2.10 -14.48
N ALA A 46 3.64 1.60 -14.34
CA ALA A 46 4.55 2.03 -13.28
C ALA A 46 4.85 3.53 -13.35
N THR A 47 5.18 4.03 -14.54
CA THR A 47 5.48 5.46 -14.76
C THR A 47 4.29 6.34 -14.37
N ARG A 48 3.08 5.98 -14.80
CA ARG A 48 1.86 6.72 -14.43
C ARG A 48 1.55 6.68 -12.93
N LEU A 49 1.85 5.56 -12.26
CA LEU A 49 1.66 5.43 -10.81
C LEU A 49 2.67 6.28 -10.05
N SER A 50 3.93 6.31 -10.45
CA SER A 50 4.97 7.13 -9.81
C SER A 50 4.76 8.63 -10.09
N GLU A 51 4.41 9.01 -11.32
CA GLU A 51 4.07 10.40 -11.66
C GLU A 51 2.85 10.90 -10.89
N GLY A 52 1.79 10.10 -10.81
CA GLY A 52 0.59 10.44 -10.03
C GLY A 52 0.85 10.53 -8.53
N ALA A 53 1.86 9.81 -8.01
CA ALA A 53 2.28 9.92 -6.62
C ALA A 53 3.04 11.22 -6.32
N LEU A 54 3.76 11.76 -7.32
CA LEU A 54 4.46 13.04 -7.23
C LEU A 54 3.52 14.24 -7.38
N GLU A 55 2.52 14.16 -8.26
CA GLU A 55 1.55 15.25 -8.50
C GLU A 55 0.55 15.42 -7.35
N MET A 56 0.20 14.33 -6.64
CA MET A 56 -0.75 14.35 -5.51
C MET A 56 -0.08 14.64 -4.15
N ALA A 57 0.83 15.62 -4.09
CA ALA A 57 1.47 16.08 -2.84
C ALA A 57 0.52 16.81 -1.84
N ASP A 58 -0.77 16.52 -1.88
CA ASP A 58 -1.78 17.00 -0.94
C ASP A 58 -1.89 15.99 0.21
N PHE A 59 -1.30 16.32 1.37
CA PHE A 59 -1.18 15.45 2.57
C PHE A 59 -2.50 14.81 3.02
N MET A 60 -3.64 15.40 2.66
CA MET A 60 -4.97 14.96 3.09
C MET A 60 -5.64 13.95 2.13
N LYS A 61 -5.15 13.76 0.90
CA LYS A 61 -5.76 12.85 -0.08
C LYS A 61 -4.96 11.55 -0.19
N LYS A 62 -5.65 10.42 -0.35
CA LYS A 62 -5.00 9.13 -0.65
C LYS A 62 -4.24 9.26 -1.98
N ASP A 63 -2.93 9.01 -1.89
CA ASP A 63 -1.97 8.86 -2.99
C ASP A 63 -2.46 7.80 -3.99
N ILE A 64 -2.07 7.91 -5.25
CA ILE A 64 -2.44 6.95 -6.31
C ILE A 64 -1.91 5.54 -5.99
N ILE A 65 -0.74 5.43 -5.36
CA ILE A 65 -0.18 4.14 -4.91
C ILE A 65 -1.01 3.58 -3.75
N ASP A 66 -1.47 4.42 -2.82
CA ASP A 66 -2.38 4.00 -1.74
C ASP A 66 -3.69 3.44 -2.34
N ARG A 67 -4.24 4.09 -3.38
CA ARG A 67 -5.46 3.62 -4.07
C ARG A 67 -5.22 2.35 -4.88
N PHE A 68 -4.06 2.21 -5.49
CA PHE A 68 -3.65 1.00 -6.19
C PHE A 68 -3.59 -0.18 -5.22
N LEU A 69 -3.00 0.01 -4.04
CA LEU A 69 -2.95 -1.03 -3.01
C LEU A 69 -4.34 -1.35 -2.43
N ASP A 70 -5.23 -0.37 -2.27
CA ASP A 70 -6.63 -0.61 -1.92
C ASP A 70 -7.35 -1.45 -3.00
N PHE A 71 -7.08 -1.18 -4.28
CA PHE A 71 -7.62 -1.97 -5.40
C PHE A 71 -7.08 -3.41 -5.39
N VAL A 72 -5.77 -3.58 -5.20
CA VAL A 72 -5.11 -4.89 -5.08
C VAL A 72 -5.73 -5.67 -3.92
N TYR A 73 -5.86 -5.03 -2.76
CA TYR A 73 -6.49 -5.61 -1.57
C TYR A 73 -7.90 -6.10 -1.88
N PHE A 74 -8.73 -5.26 -2.50
CA PHE A 74 -10.09 -5.62 -2.87
C PHE A 74 -10.14 -6.85 -3.78
N LYS A 75 -9.29 -6.89 -4.82
CA LYS A 75 -9.23 -8.02 -5.76
C LYS A 75 -8.79 -9.31 -5.08
N VAL A 76 -7.79 -9.27 -4.20
CA VAL A 76 -7.35 -10.45 -3.45
C VAL A 76 -8.42 -10.92 -2.46
N GLN A 77 -9.09 -10.00 -1.77
CA GLN A 77 -10.14 -10.34 -0.80
C GLN A 77 -11.30 -11.11 -1.45
N THR A 78 -11.66 -10.76 -2.68
CA THR A 78 -12.73 -11.40 -3.47
C THR A 78 -12.34 -12.71 -4.15
N GLY A 79 -11.07 -13.12 -4.06
CA GLY A 79 -10.60 -14.31 -4.75
C GLY A 79 -10.50 -15.56 -3.89
N ASP A 80 -9.73 -16.52 -4.38
CA ASP A 80 -9.66 -17.87 -3.84
C ASP A 80 -8.77 -17.91 -2.59
N VAL A 81 -9.18 -18.73 -1.62
CA VAL A 81 -8.42 -18.98 -0.41
C VAL A 81 -7.17 -19.79 -0.75
N GLU A 82 -6.03 -19.33 -0.25
CA GLU A 82 -4.75 -20.05 -0.31
C GLU A 82 -4.20 -20.12 1.11
N ILE A 83 -3.91 -21.31 1.60
CA ILE A 83 -3.47 -21.52 2.98
C ILE A 83 -2.10 -22.20 2.94
N PRO A 84 -0.99 -21.42 2.98
CA PRO A 84 0.35 -21.98 3.10
C PRO A 84 0.53 -22.74 4.42
N SER A 85 -0.08 -22.25 5.48
CA SER A 85 -0.14 -22.88 6.80
C SER A 85 -1.47 -22.52 7.46
N MET A 86 -2.04 -23.43 8.24
CA MET A 86 -3.31 -23.19 8.96
C MET A 86 -3.24 -21.98 9.90
N ALA A 87 -2.03 -21.61 10.35
CA ALA A 87 -1.80 -20.44 11.18
C ALA A 87 -1.73 -19.12 10.38
N TYR A 88 -1.62 -19.18 9.05
CA TYR A 88 -1.43 -18.03 8.18
C TYR A 88 -2.32 -18.14 6.92
N PRO A 89 -3.65 -18.00 7.07
CA PRO A 89 -4.55 -18.05 5.93
C PRO A 89 -4.34 -16.83 5.03
N THR A 90 -4.29 -17.04 3.73
CA THR A 90 -4.23 -15.95 2.75
C THR A 90 -5.21 -16.19 1.60
N LYS A 91 -5.19 -15.30 0.62
CA LYS A 91 -6.01 -15.36 -0.58
C LYS A 91 -5.19 -14.98 -1.80
N ARG A 92 -5.70 -15.36 -2.96
CA ARG A 92 -5.17 -14.97 -4.27
C ARG A 92 -6.26 -14.34 -5.11
N MET A 93 -5.85 -13.56 -6.10
CA MET A 93 -6.79 -13.03 -7.09
C MET A 93 -7.33 -14.18 -7.96
N LEU A 94 -8.58 -14.05 -8.42
CA LEU A 94 -9.18 -14.98 -9.39
C LEU A 94 -8.45 -14.90 -10.75
N ASP A 95 -8.10 -13.68 -11.16
CA ASP A 95 -7.38 -13.43 -12.41
C ASP A 95 -5.86 -13.58 -12.20
N ARG A 96 -5.32 -14.70 -12.67
CA ARG A 96 -3.89 -15.03 -12.58
C ARG A 96 -2.98 -14.13 -13.42
N ILE A 97 -3.49 -13.58 -14.52
CA ILE A 97 -2.71 -12.71 -15.40
C ILE A 97 -2.56 -11.35 -14.72
N LEU A 98 -3.67 -10.82 -14.19
CA LEU A 98 -3.66 -9.59 -13.40
C LEU A 98 -2.78 -9.74 -12.16
N GLU A 99 -2.90 -10.86 -11.45
CA GLU A 99 -2.09 -11.15 -10.26
C GLU A 99 -0.58 -11.08 -10.57
N LYS A 100 -0.13 -11.71 -11.67
CA LYS A 100 1.28 -11.66 -12.08
C LYS A 100 1.76 -10.23 -12.36
N LYS A 101 0.97 -9.43 -13.09
CA LYS A 101 1.31 -8.03 -13.35
C LYS A 101 1.42 -7.22 -12.07
N VAL A 102 0.49 -7.41 -11.13
CA VAL A 102 0.51 -6.73 -9.82
C VAL A 102 1.75 -7.13 -9.02
N ILE A 103 2.06 -8.43 -8.98
CA ILE A 103 3.25 -8.97 -8.32
C ILE A 103 4.52 -8.33 -8.92
N GLU A 104 4.62 -8.21 -10.25
CA GLU A 104 5.76 -7.59 -10.92
C GLU A 104 5.87 -6.08 -10.63
N LEU A 105 4.74 -5.36 -10.64
CA LEU A 105 4.70 -3.94 -10.28
C LEU A 105 5.19 -3.69 -8.85
N ILE A 106 4.68 -4.48 -7.88
CA ILE A 106 5.00 -4.29 -6.46
C ILE A 106 6.49 -4.54 -6.19
N ASN A 107 7.04 -5.60 -6.77
CA ASN A 107 8.37 -6.09 -6.38
C ASN A 107 9.50 -5.49 -7.21
N THR A 108 9.22 -5.01 -8.43
CA THR A 108 10.25 -4.53 -9.36
C THR A 108 10.08 -3.04 -9.67
N HIS A 109 8.91 -2.62 -10.14
CA HIS A 109 8.77 -1.31 -10.80
C HIS A 109 8.39 -0.15 -9.87
N LEU A 110 7.68 -0.42 -8.78
CA LEU A 110 7.26 0.60 -7.82
C LEU A 110 8.26 0.79 -6.66
N TYR A 111 9.40 0.10 -6.72
CA TYR A 111 10.50 0.29 -5.79
C TYR A 111 11.22 1.61 -6.08
N PRO A 112 11.61 2.42 -5.07
CA PRO A 112 11.46 2.20 -3.62
C PRO A 112 10.16 2.79 -3.03
N GLU A 113 9.37 3.51 -3.82
CA GLU A 113 8.24 4.33 -3.37
C GLU A 113 7.18 3.51 -2.62
N ILE A 114 6.96 2.26 -3.04
CA ILE A 114 5.93 1.39 -2.47
C ILE A 114 6.20 0.94 -1.03
N ILE A 115 7.45 0.91 -0.58
CA ILE A 115 7.84 0.38 0.74
C ILE A 115 7.07 1.09 1.85
N PHE A 116 7.08 2.42 1.84
CA PHE A 116 6.43 3.21 2.86
C PHE A 116 4.90 2.97 2.89
N ARG A 117 4.28 2.75 1.72
CA ARG A 117 2.85 2.50 1.59
C ARG A 117 2.48 1.10 2.11
N LEU A 118 3.30 0.09 1.83
CA LEU A 118 3.15 -1.26 2.38
C LEU A 118 3.28 -1.26 3.91
N LEU A 119 4.32 -0.59 4.44
CA LEU A 119 4.52 -0.41 5.88
C LEU A 119 3.31 0.25 6.54
N LYS A 120 2.81 1.32 5.93
CA LYS A 120 1.58 2.01 6.38
C LYS A 120 0.40 1.04 6.43
N ILE A 121 0.16 0.23 5.40
CA ILE A 121 -0.92 -0.78 5.39
C ILE A 121 -0.76 -1.77 6.53
N PHE A 122 0.41 -2.39 6.67
CA PHE A 122 0.64 -3.40 7.70
C PHE A 122 0.48 -2.88 9.13
N MET A 123 0.74 -1.59 9.36
CA MET A 123 0.65 -0.97 10.68
C MET A 123 -0.70 -0.34 11.02
N ARG A 124 -1.56 -0.01 10.05
CA ARG A 124 -2.72 0.89 10.29
C ARG A 124 -3.97 0.19 10.83
N ASN A 125 -4.03 -1.15 10.82
CA ASN A 125 -5.12 -1.94 11.42
C ASN A 125 -6.53 -1.46 11.05
N VAL A 126 -6.74 -1.11 9.78
CA VAL A 126 -8.07 -0.72 9.30
C VAL A 126 -8.98 -1.95 9.15
N HIS A 127 -8.39 -3.14 9.13
CA HIS A 127 -9.02 -4.44 8.90
C HIS A 127 -8.50 -5.50 9.88
N ASP A 128 -8.98 -6.73 9.76
CA ASP A 128 -8.53 -7.91 10.53
C ASP A 128 -7.06 -8.25 10.26
N ALA A 129 -6.34 -8.82 11.23
CA ALA A 129 -4.89 -9.04 11.12
C ALA A 129 -4.50 -9.91 9.92
N ASP A 130 -5.35 -10.89 9.56
CA ASP A 130 -5.15 -11.78 8.42
C ASP A 130 -5.15 -11.06 7.07
N THR A 131 -5.78 -9.89 7.00
CA THR A 131 -5.81 -9.09 5.76
C THR A 131 -4.44 -8.57 5.34
N ASN A 132 -3.53 -8.41 6.30
CA ASN A 132 -2.13 -8.09 6.00
C ASN A 132 -1.46 -9.22 5.21
N LEU A 133 -1.83 -10.48 5.47
CA LEU A 133 -1.27 -11.63 4.76
C LEU A 133 -1.69 -11.67 3.29
N TYR A 134 -2.82 -11.07 2.92
CA TYR A 134 -3.27 -10.99 1.52
C TYR A 134 -2.30 -10.16 0.67
N ILE A 135 -1.85 -9.03 1.21
CA ILE A 135 -0.86 -8.18 0.54
C ILE A 135 0.54 -8.79 0.67
N ALA A 136 0.90 -9.31 1.85
CA ALA A 136 2.19 -9.98 2.05
C ALA A 136 2.38 -11.15 1.08
N ASN A 137 1.32 -11.87 0.73
CA ASN A 137 1.37 -12.98 -0.23
C ASN A 137 1.89 -12.57 -1.62
N LEU A 138 1.74 -11.30 -1.99
CA LEU A 138 2.16 -10.76 -3.28
C LEU A 138 3.62 -10.25 -3.28
N ILE A 139 4.28 -10.23 -2.13
CA ILE A 139 5.64 -9.70 -1.97
C ILE A 139 6.63 -10.87 -1.99
N TYR A 140 7.69 -10.75 -2.80
CA TYR A 140 8.83 -11.67 -2.84
C TYR A 140 10.19 -10.93 -2.89
N SER A 141 10.20 -9.61 -3.09
CA SER A 141 11.42 -8.81 -3.11
C SER A 141 12.09 -8.81 -1.73
N GLU A 142 13.34 -9.27 -1.68
CA GLU A 142 14.14 -9.29 -0.44
C GLU A 142 14.34 -7.88 0.13
N ASP A 143 14.48 -6.86 -0.71
CA ASP A 143 14.67 -5.49 -0.25
C ASP A 143 13.43 -4.95 0.49
N ILE A 144 12.23 -5.31 0.01
CA ILE A 144 10.97 -4.96 0.69
C ILE A 144 10.88 -5.70 2.03
N ILE A 145 11.18 -7.01 2.04
CA ILE A 145 11.15 -7.84 3.26
C ILE A 145 12.14 -7.29 4.29
N LYS A 146 13.35 -6.94 3.86
CA LYS A 146 14.38 -6.33 4.71
C LYS A 146 13.91 -4.99 5.27
N ALA A 147 13.31 -4.12 4.47
CA ALA A 147 12.77 -2.84 4.95
C ALA A 147 11.67 -3.03 6.01
N ILE A 148 10.83 -4.06 5.86
CA ILE A 148 9.82 -4.45 6.86
C ILE A 148 10.50 -4.90 8.16
N TYR A 149 11.52 -5.76 8.06
CA TYR A 149 12.28 -6.23 9.21
C TYR A 149 13.04 -5.10 9.94
N ASP A 150 13.70 -4.21 9.22
CA ASP A 150 14.41 -3.07 9.79
C ASP A 150 13.44 -2.13 10.52
N THR A 151 12.24 -1.93 9.96
CA THR A 151 11.16 -1.16 10.60
C THR A 151 10.64 -1.87 11.86
N PHE A 152 10.47 -3.18 11.81
CA PHE A 152 10.13 -3.99 12.99
C PHE A 152 11.16 -3.79 14.12
N ARG A 153 12.46 -3.87 13.83
CA ARG A 153 13.52 -3.66 14.83
C ARG A 153 13.51 -2.26 15.41
N LEU A 154 13.26 -1.24 14.57
CA LEU A 154 13.15 0.15 15.03
C LEU A 154 12.01 0.29 16.04
N LEU A 155 10.81 -0.17 15.69
CA LEU A 155 9.62 -0.02 16.52
C LEU A 155 9.64 -0.94 17.76
N LYS A 156 10.32 -2.09 17.68
CA LYS A 156 10.51 -2.98 18.84
C LYS A 156 11.23 -2.25 19.97
N LYS A 157 12.27 -1.47 19.66
CA LYS A 157 12.99 -0.65 20.66
C LYS A 157 12.09 0.39 21.32
N ASP A 158 11.14 0.93 20.57
CA ASP A 158 10.22 1.95 21.09
C ASP A 158 9.28 1.38 22.16
N ILE A 159 8.94 0.08 22.14
CA ILE A 159 8.03 -0.57 23.12
C ILE A 159 8.44 -0.27 24.56
N PHE A 160 9.75 -0.31 24.83
CA PHE A 160 10.32 -0.19 26.17
C PHE A 160 10.62 1.26 26.59
N LEU A 161 10.34 2.25 25.72
CA LEU A 161 10.51 3.65 26.09
C LEU A 161 9.47 4.07 27.14
N VAL A 162 9.95 4.66 28.23
CA VAL A 162 9.13 5.15 29.36
C VAL A 162 8.28 6.35 28.94
N ASP A 163 8.84 7.26 28.15
CA ASP A 163 8.13 8.43 27.63
C ASP A 163 7.10 8.03 26.58
N ARG A 164 5.81 8.18 26.90
CA ARG A 164 4.68 7.78 26.06
C ARG A 164 4.61 8.53 24.74
N ASP A 165 4.94 9.82 24.71
CA ASP A 165 4.82 10.63 23.50
C ASP A 165 5.98 10.34 22.55
N ARG A 166 7.19 10.19 23.11
CA ARG A 166 8.35 9.75 22.34
C ARG A 166 8.18 8.32 21.80
N ARG A 167 7.62 7.43 22.62
CA ARG A 167 7.36 6.02 22.27
C ARG A 167 6.52 5.86 21.01
N THR A 168 5.48 6.68 20.85
CA THR A 168 4.53 6.52 19.71
C THR A 168 4.94 7.26 18.45
N LEU A 169 5.99 8.09 18.52
CA LEU A 169 6.32 9.06 17.47
C LEU A 169 6.67 8.41 16.13
N ASN A 170 7.44 7.31 16.15
CA ASN A 170 7.82 6.60 14.93
C ASN A 170 6.61 5.93 14.26
N VAL A 171 5.73 5.32 15.05
CA VAL A 171 4.47 4.74 14.55
C VAL A 171 3.58 5.83 13.94
N LYS A 172 3.43 6.98 14.61
CA LYS A 172 2.66 8.11 14.08
C LYS A 172 3.22 8.61 12.75
N ARG A 173 4.55 8.78 12.65
CA ARG A 173 5.21 9.19 11.41
C ARG A 173 4.93 8.22 10.26
N MET A 174 5.01 6.92 10.53
CA MET A 174 4.72 5.89 9.53
C MET A 174 3.25 5.85 9.11
N GLN A 175 2.34 5.99 10.08
CA GLN A 175 0.89 6.06 9.81
C GLN A 175 0.45 7.41 9.21
N GLN A 176 1.37 8.38 9.11
CA GLN A 176 1.12 9.78 8.74
C GLN A 176 0.09 10.47 9.65
N TYR A 177 0.06 10.09 10.94
CA TYR A 177 -0.71 10.79 11.95
C TYR A 177 0.05 11.99 12.48
N SER A 178 -0.71 13.05 12.83
CA SER A 178 -0.14 14.23 13.46
C SER A 178 0.57 13.81 14.76
N PRO A 179 1.78 14.32 15.06
CA PRO A 179 2.44 14.06 16.34
C PRO A 179 1.56 14.43 17.55
N ARG A 180 0.65 15.38 17.37
CA ARG A 180 -0.30 15.87 18.38
C ARG A 180 -1.59 15.05 18.48
N SER A 181 -1.81 14.08 17.59
CA SER A 181 -3.01 13.21 17.66
C SER A 181 -2.95 12.30 18.88
N ASP A 182 -4.09 11.74 19.27
CA ASP A 182 -4.12 10.73 20.33
C ASP A 182 -3.21 9.53 20.00
N ASN A 183 -2.64 8.94 21.05
CA ASN A 183 -1.69 7.83 21.02
C ASN A 183 -2.38 6.47 20.84
N LYS A 184 -3.72 6.41 20.99
CA LYS A 184 -4.48 5.15 21.04
C LYS A 184 -4.31 4.27 19.80
N GLN A 185 -4.14 4.85 18.61
CA GLN A 185 -3.99 4.11 17.34
C GLN A 185 -2.53 3.90 16.92
N SER A 186 -1.57 4.41 17.69
CA SER A 186 -0.14 4.43 17.35
C SER A 186 0.72 3.72 18.39
N SER A 187 0.18 2.67 19.00
CA SER A 187 0.92 1.78 19.91
C SER A 187 2.05 1.06 19.15
N PRO A 188 3.32 1.19 19.57
CA PRO A 188 4.42 0.43 18.98
C PRO A 188 4.27 -1.06 19.20
N LEU A 189 3.75 -1.49 20.36
CA LEU A 189 3.51 -2.91 20.63
C LEU A 189 2.57 -3.51 19.58
N ASP A 190 1.47 -2.83 19.27
CA ASP A 190 0.50 -3.30 18.29
C ASP A 190 1.09 -3.29 16.87
N ALA A 191 1.83 -2.24 16.53
CA ALA A 191 2.49 -2.14 15.21
C ALA A 191 3.52 -3.27 15.03
N VAL A 192 4.36 -3.50 16.05
CA VAL A 192 5.39 -4.55 16.06
C VAL A 192 4.75 -5.93 16.01
N ALA A 193 3.66 -6.17 16.74
CA ALA A 193 2.94 -7.45 16.69
C ALA A 193 2.39 -7.75 15.28
N ARG A 194 1.88 -6.74 14.57
CA ARG A 194 1.43 -6.89 13.17
C ARG A 194 2.57 -7.16 12.21
N LEU A 195 3.68 -6.42 12.33
CA LEU A 195 4.86 -6.64 11.52
C LEU A 195 5.46 -8.03 11.79
N LYS A 196 5.50 -8.46 13.06
CA LYS A 196 5.91 -9.82 13.45
C LYS A 196 5.09 -10.87 12.72
N TYR A 197 3.76 -10.74 12.71
CA TYR A 197 2.88 -11.69 12.03
C TYR A 197 3.19 -11.83 10.53
N VAL A 198 3.45 -10.70 9.86
CA VAL A 198 3.87 -10.66 8.45
C VAL A 198 5.26 -11.27 8.24
N LEU A 199 6.22 -11.00 9.13
CA LEU A 199 7.58 -11.54 9.05
C LEU A 199 7.63 -13.05 9.31
N GLU A 200 6.81 -13.57 10.22
CA GLU A 200 6.67 -15.01 10.43
C GLU A 200 6.08 -15.71 9.21
N PHE A 201 5.08 -15.08 8.56
CA PHE A 201 4.55 -15.57 7.30
C PHE A 201 5.63 -15.65 6.22
N PHE A 202 6.49 -14.63 6.10
CA PHE A 202 7.61 -14.67 5.15
C PHE A 202 8.61 -15.79 5.44
N LEU A 203 8.94 -16.07 6.70
CA LEU A 203 9.82 -17.20 7.06
C LEU A 203 9.23 -18.56 6.65
N ILE A 204 7.92 -18.71 6.74
CA ILE A 204 7.24 -19.95 6.35
C ILE A 204 7.19 -20.09 4.83
N LYS A 205 6.95 -18.99 4.13
CA LYS A 205 6.73 -19.00 2.68
C LYS A 205 8.02 -18.96 1.87
N TYR A 206 9.05 -18.28 2.37
CA TYR A 206 10.30 -17.99 1.67
C TYR A 206 11.52 -18.34 2.51
N SER A 207 12.62 -18.71 1.85
CA SER A 207 13.91 -18.90 2.54
C SER A 207 14.59 -17.54 2.71
N VAL A 208 14.26 -16.85 3.81
CA VAL A 208 14.79 -15.52 4.18
C VAL A 208 15.67 -15.56 5.43
N ASP A 209 16.17 -16.75 5.79
CA ASP A 209 16.99 -16.99 6.99
C ASP A 209 18.30 -16.17 7.01
N HIS A 210 18.76 -15.69 5.85
CA HIS A 210 19.91 -14.80 5.74
C HIS A 210 19.59 -13.35 6.14
N LEU A 211 18.31 -12.96 6.15
CA LEU A 211 17.87 -11.63 6.59
C LEU A 211 17.59 -11.59 8.09
N TYR A 212 16.84 -12.56 8.59
CA TYR A 212 16.48 -12.71 10.00
C TYR A 212 16.00 -14.13 10.29
N LYS A 213 15.99 -14.50 11.58
CA LYS A 213 15.50 -15.79 12.06
C LYS A 213 14.26 -15.64 12.94
N LEU A 214 13.61 -16.75 13.26
CA LEU A 214 12.43 -16.76 14.12
C LEU A 214 12.74 -16.19 15.51
N GLU A 215 13.93 -16.44 16.04
CA GLU A 215 14.36 -15.92 17.34
C GLU A 215 14.49 -14.39 17.35
N ASP A 216 14.83 -13.78 16.22
CA ASP A 216 14.94 -12.32 16.07
C ASP A 216 13.58 -11.62 16.14
N LEU A 217 12.49 -12.36 15.88
CA LEU A 217 11.12 -11.85 15.91
C LEU A 217 10.48 -11.86 17.31
N LEU A 218 11.18 -12.38 18.31
CA LEU A 218 10.71 -12.36 19.69
C LEU A 218 10.57 -10.90 20.17
N LEU A 219 9.42 -10.57 20.76
CA LEU A 219 9.13 -9.20 21.26
C LEU A 219 9.99 -8.82 22.47
N PHE A 220 10.51 -9.82 23.17
CA PHE A 220 11.40 -9.66 24.30
C PHE A 220 12.56 -10.64 24.17
N GLY A 221 13.78 -10.16 24.33
CA GLY A 221 14.98 -10.98 24.29
C GLY A 221 16.12 -10.41 25.14
N PRO A 222 17.27 -11.10 25.18
CA PRO A 222 18.40 -10.75 26.06
C PRO A 222 18.98 -9.37 25.81
N GLU A 223 18.88 -8.86 24.58
CA GLU A 223 19.36 -7.51 24.25
C GLU A 223 18.46 -6.40 24.83
N ASP A 224 17.18 -6.71 25.06
CA ASP A 224 16.19 -5.78 25.60
C ASP A 224 16.28 -5.65 27.13
N GLU A 225 16.94 -6.60 27.82
CA GLU A 225 17.22 -6.53 29.27
C GLU A 225 18.07 -5.31 29.64
N LYS A 226 18.86 -4.77 28.69
CA LYS A 226 19.68 -3.57 28.91
C LYS A 226 18.89 -2.26 28.78
N LEU A 227 17.65 -2.33 28.28
CA LEU A 227 16.78 -1.18 28.05
C LEU A 227 15.72 -0.99 29.16
N LEU A 228 15.59 -1.98 30.06
CA LEU A 228 14.76 -1.94 31.27
C LEU A 228 15.58 -1.42 32.47
#